data_AF-A0AAP0P4C1-F1
#
_entry.id   AF-A0AAP0P4C1-F1
#
_cell.length_a   1.000
_cell.length_b   1.000
_cell.length_c   1.000
_cell.angle_alpha   90.00
_cell.angle_beta   90.00
_cell.angle_gamma   90.00
#
_symmetry.space_group_name_H-M   'P 1'
#
loop_
_entity.id
_entity.type
_entity.pdbx_description
1 polymer ?
#
loop_
_entity_poly.entity_id
_entity_poly.type
_entity_poly.pdbx_seq_one_letter_code
_entity_poly.pdbx_strand_id
1 'polypeptide(L)'
;MNFQESWNSNWSRGLVGNQTGRNIGELKESGRGFDLWNEECDLAPATSLTRVGPLLGNDLSNIGNKFSEGRYGSVAPFFVVCKDDNMVSEKFQRWMTQNYSVRKVMELKGADHTAMFWAPQDLSAALLHVARPQA
;
A
#
# COMPACT_ATOMS: atom_id res chain seq x y z
N MET A 1 -8.12 15.79 -8.96
CA MET A 1 -7.05 14.86 -9.34
C MET A 1 -7.71 13.55 -9.70
N ASN A 2 -7.63 13.12 -10.94
CA ASN A 2 -8.21 11.83 -11.35
C ASN A 2 -7.27 10.67 -10.95
N PHE A 3 -7.75 9.42 -10.95
CA PHE A 3 -6.95 8.24 -10.56
C PHE A 3 -5.63 8.17 -11.34
N GLN A 4 -5.62 8.51 -12.63
CA GLN A 4 -4.42 8.51 -13.48
C GLN A 4 -3.40 9.58 -13.06
N GLU A 5 -3.85 10.78 -12.71
CA GLU A 5 -3.01 11.86 -12.20
C GLU A 5 -2.47 11.52 -10.80
N SER A 6 -3.31 10.94 -9.94
CA SER A 6 -2.94 10.47 -8.60
C SER A 6 -1.91 9.33 -8.66
N TRP A 7 -2.12 8.40 -9.60
CA TRP A 7 -1.22 7.30 -9.95
C TRP A 7 0.13 7.83 -10.46
N ASN A 8 0.09 8.81 -11.37
CA ASN A 8 1.29 9.37 -12.02
C ASN A 8 2.03 10.44 -11.18
N SER A 9 1.42 11.00 -10.14
CA SER A 9 2.07 12.03 -9.33
C SER A 9 2.69 11.48 -8.05
N ASN A 10 2.08 10.45 -7.45
CA ASN A 10 2.45 9.95 -6.12
C ASN A 10 2.93 8.48 -6.15
N TRP A 11 2.21 7.59 -6.84
CA TRP A 11 2.59 6.17 -6.94
C TRP A 11 3.74 5.94 -7.92
N SER A 12 3.72 6.61 -9.07
CA SER A 12 4.77 6.49 -10.08
C SER A 12 6.07 7.17 -9.63
N ARG A 13 6.06 8.26 -8.85
CA ARG A 13 7.34 8.81 -8.35
C ARG A 13 8.00 7.92 -7.29
N GLY A 14 7.24 7.05 -6.62
CA GLY A 14 7.73 6.03 -5.69
C GLY A 14 8.23 4.73 -6.36
N LEU A 15 7.69 4.36 -7.52
CA LEU A 15 8.00 3.08 -8.20
C LEU A 15 8.42 3.20 -9.67
N VAL A 16 8.16 4.33 -10.32
CA VAL A 16 8.48 4.69 -11.70
C VAL A 16 9.61 5.72 -11.68
N GLY A 17 10.76 5.25 -11.20
CA GLY A 17 12.03 5.71 -11.75
C GLY A 17 12.35 4.76 -12.90
N ASN A 18 12.50 5.29 -14.11
CA ASN A 18 13.27 4.71 -15.21
C ASN A 18 14.02 3.38 -14.92
N GLN A 19 13.46 2.27 -15.40
CA GLN A 19 14.19 1.03 -15.75
C GLN A 19 15.07 0.30 -14.71
N THR A 20 15.05 0.64 -13.43
CA THR A 20 15.64 -0.22 -12.37
C THR A 20 14.61 -0.46 -11.28
N GLY A 21 14.35 -1.73 -10.99
CA GLY A 21 13.65 -2.10 -9.75
C GLY A 21 14.43 -1.51 -8.60
N ARG A 22 13.87 -0.48 -7.95
CA ARG A 22 14.53 0.13 -6.80
C ARG A 22 14.70 -0.93 -5.74
N ASN A 23 15.93 -1.12 -5.29
CA ASN A 23 16.21 -2.06 -4.22
C ASN A 23 15.60 -1.51 -2.91
N ILE A 24 15.15 -2.39 -2.00
CA ILE A 24 14.65 -2.00 -0.69
C ILE A 24 15.65 -1.09 0.04
N GLY A 25 16.96 -1.33 -0.13
CA GLY A 25 18.01 -0.45 0.40
C GLY A 25 17.91 1.00 -0.09
N GLU A 26 17.71 1.21 -1.39
CA GLU A 26 17.57 2.56 -1.97
C GLU A 26 16.29 3.27 -1.49
N LEU A 27 15.21 2.50 -1.27
CA LEU A 27 13.96 3.04 -0.73
C LEU A 27 14.16 3.51 0.71
N LYS A 28 14.87 2.72 1.53
CA LYS A 28 15.26 3.09 2.89
C LYS A 28 16.16 4.31 2.93
N GLU A 29 17.23 4.34 2.15
CA GLU A 29 18.16 5.48 2.08
C GLU A 29 17.49 6.78 1.63
N SER A 30 16.49 6.68 0.75
CA SER A 30 15.73 7.83 0.26
C SER A 30 14.61 8.28 1.21
N GLY A 31 14.43 7.64 2.36
CA GLY A 31 13.37 7.98 3.32
C GLY A 31 11.96 7.71 2.79
N ARG A 32 11.83 6.77 1.85
CA ARG A 32 10.58 6.46 1.14
C ARG A 32 9.96 5.13 1.60
N GLY A 33 10.24 4.75 2.85
CA GLY A 33 9.76 3.51 3.48
C GLY A 33 10.90 2.69 4.09
N PHE A 34 10.55 1.71 4.93
CA PHE A 34 11.50 0.85 5.65
C PHE A 34 12.42 1.59 6.64
N ASP A 35 12.04 2.81 7.05
CA ASP A 35 12.84 3.66 7.94
C ASP A 35 13.03 3.02 9.33
N LEU A 36 12.09 2.14 9.72
CA LEU A 36 12.06 1.47 11.02
C LEU A 36 12.80 0.12 10.99
N TRP A 37 13.33 -0.30 9.83
CA TRP A 37 13.95 -1.60 9.66
C TRP A 37 15.40 -1.62 10.14
N ASN A 38 15.79 -2.68 10.84
CA ASN A 38 17.17 -2.97 11.14
C ASN A 38 17.91 -3.47 9.88
N GLU A 39 19.20 -3.14 9.72
CA GLU A 39 19.96 -3.57 8.55
C GLU A 39 20.12 -5.09 8.46
N GLU A 40 20.39 -5.73 9.60
CA GLU A 40 20.77 -7.14 9.67
C GLU A 40 19.54 -8.05 9.79
N CYS A 41 18.60 -7.69 10.65
CA CYS A 41 17.43 -8.52 10.93
C CYS A 41 16.28 -8.34 9.91
N ASP A 42 16.20 -7.19 9.23
CA ASP A 42 15.06 -6.88 8.33
C ASP A 42 15.52 -6.63 6.88
N LEU A 43 16.46 -5.69 6.67
CA LEU A 43 16.83 -5.23 5.33
C LEU A 43 17.56 -6.29 4.53
N ALA A 44 18.57 -6.95 5.10
CA ALA A 44 19.34 -7.97 4.40
C ALA A 44 18.47 -9.19 3.99
N PRO A 45 17.63 -9.76 4.89
CA PRO A 45 16.69 -10.80 4.51
C PRO A 45 15.71 -10.35 3.42
N ALA A 46 15.07 -9.19 3.57
CA ALA A 46 14.11 -8.70 2.60
C ALA A 46 14.74 -8.44 1.23
N THR A 47 15.97 -7.92 1.19
CA THR A 47 16.73 -7.72 -0.05
C THR A 47 17.02 -9.05 -0.73
N SER A 48 17.36 -10.10 0.03
CA SER A 48 17.63 -11.44 -0.52
C SER A 48 16.39 -12.13 -1.10
N LEU A 49 15.20 -11.78 -0.58
CA LEU A 49 13.92 -12.38 -0.98
C LEU A 49 13.20 -11.59 -2.07
N THR A 50 13.51 -10.30 -2.21
CA THR A 50 12.85 -9.41 -3.17
C THR A 50 13.20 -9.80 -4.60
N ARG A 51 12.17 -9.85 -5.45
CA ARG A 51 12.29 -10.15 -6.87
C ARG A 51 11.69 -9.02 -7.68
N VAL A 52 12.27 -8.76 -8.85
CA VAL A 52 11.72 -7.79 -9.80
C VAL A 52 10.40 -8.32 -10.35
N GLY A 53 9.33 -7.56 -10.15
CA GLY A 53 8.01 -7.80 -10.75
C GLY A 53 7.75 -6.85 -11.93
N PRO A 54 6.89 -7.23 -12.89
CA PRO A 54 6.53 -6.35 -14.00
C PRO A 54 5.69 -5.18 -13.51
N LEU A 55 5.97 -3.98 -14.01
CA LEU A 55 5.11 -2.80 -13.81
C LEU A 55 3.97 -2.84 -14.83
N LEU A 56 2.75 -3.10 -14.37
CA LEU A 56 1.58 -3.28 -15.24
C LEU A 56 0.85 -1.97 -15.57
N GLY A 57 1.45 -0.80 -15.32
CA GLY A 57 0.76 0.50 -15.46
C GLY A 57 0.18 0.74 -16.86
N ASN A 58 1.00 0.54 -17.91
CA ASN A 58 0.57 0.69 -19.29
C ASN A 58 -0.49 -0.35 -19.67
N ASP A 59 -0.28 -1.61 -19.27
CA ASP A 59 -1.21 -2.70 -19.56
C ASP A 59 -2.58 -2.42 -18.92
N LEU A 60 -2.60 -2.01 -17.65
CA LEU A 60 -3.83 -1.68 -16.93
C LEU A 60 -4.55 -0.47 -17.54
N SER A 61 -3.82 0.54 -18.03
CA SER A 61 -4.45 1.71 -18.69
C SER A 61 -5.15 1.37 -20.00
N ASN A 62 -4.68 0.34 -20.71
CA ASN A 62 -5.24 -0.08 -22.00
C ASN A 62 -6.42 -1.05 -21.88
N ILE A 63 -6.61 -1.62 -20.69
CA ILE A 63 -7.51 -2.75 -20.45
C ILE A 63 -8.98 -2.32 -20.21
N GLY A 64 -9.27 -1.01 -20.16
CA GLY A 64 -10.61 -0.46 -19.90
C GLY A 64 -11.11 -0.80 -18.48
N ASN A 65 -12.32 -0.35 -18.11
CA ASN A 65 -12.84 -0.66 -16.78
C ASN A 65 -13.23 -2.14 -16.67
N LYS A 66 -12.43 -2.93 -15.95
CA LYS A 66 -12.71 -4.35 -15.66
C LYS A 66 -13.58 -4.57 -14.42
N PHE A 67 -13.74 -3.53 -13.61
CA PHE A 67 -14.50 -3.59 -12.37
C PHE A 67 -15.96 -3.19 -12.63
N SER A 68 -16.88 -3.88 -11.97
CA SER A 68 -18.32 -3.65 -12.12
C SER A 68 -19.01 -3.74 -10.76
N GLU A 69 -20.06 -2.96 -10.56
CA GLU A 69 -20.85 -2.94 -9.32
C GLU A 69 -21.43 -4.32 -8.96
N GLY A 70 -21.98 -5.04 -9.94
CA GLY A 70 -22.54 -6.39 -9.71
C GLY A 70 -21.51 -7.48 -9.40
N ARG A 71 -20.20 -7.19 -9.42
CA ARG A 71 -19.12 -8.14 -9.10
C ARG A 71 -18.17 -7.56 -8.06
N TYR A 72 -17.13 -6.85 -8.50
CA TYR A 72 -16.15 -6.25 -7.59
C TYR A 72 -16.82 -5.31 -6.57
N GLY A 73 -17.75 -4.45 -7.01
CA GLY A 73 -18.45 -3.51 -6.12
C GLY A 73 -19.45 -4.18 -5.16
N SER A 74 -19.81 -5.45 -5.39
CA SER A 74 -20.70 -6.20 -4.49
C SER A 74 -20.00 -6.63 -3.19
N VAL A 75 -18.67 -6.68 -3.19
CA VAL A 75 -17.88 -7.00 -2.00
C VAL A 75 -17.56 -5.72 -1.28
N ALA A 76 -18.07 -5.57 -0.06
CA ALA A 76 -17.81 -4.42 0.78
C ALA A 76 -16.34 -4.39 1.23
N PRO A 77 -15.51 -3.44 0.76
CA PRO A 77 -14.09 -3.44 1.09
C PRO A 77 -13.85 -2.80 2.45
N PHE A 78 -12.79 -3.25 3.11
CA PHE A 78 -12.24 -2.67 4.32
C PHE A 78 -10.86 -2.10 4.00
N PHE A 79 -10.49 -0.99 4.64
CA PHE A 79 -9.20 -0.35 4.42
C PHE A 79 -8.50 -0.09 5.76
N VAL A 80 -7.20 -0.35 5.82
CA VAL A 80 -6.35 -0.05 6.98
C VAL A 80 -5.40 1.06 6.58
N VAL A 81 -5.50 2.21 7.26
CA VAL A 81 -4.63 3.36 7.06
C VAL A 81 -3.40 3.25 7.97
N CYS A 82 -2.22 3.20 7.37
CA CYS A 82 -0.94 3.27 8.07
C CYS A 82 -0.50 4.74 8.13
N LYS A 83 -0.49 5.35 9.32
CA LYS A 83 -0.26 6.80 9.44
C LYS A 83 1.16 7.23 9.13
N ASP A 84 2.13 6.35 9.40
CA ASP A 84 3.55 6.65 9.24
C ASP A 84 4.13 5.98 7.98
N ASP A 85 3.26 5.73 6.97
CA ASP A 85 3.66 5.19 5.67
C ASP A 85 4.26 6.28 4.78
N ASN A 86 5.58 6.22 4.60
CA ASN A 86 6.34 7.11 3.73
C ASN A 86 6.36 6.70 2.25
N MET A 87 5.90 5.49 1.91
CA MET A 87 5.78 5.03 0.53
C MET A 87 4.43 5.41 -0.07
N VAL A 88 3.36 5.29 0.73
CA VAL A 88 2.00 5.70 0.38
C VAL A 88 1.48 6.64 1.47
N SER A 89 1.68 7.95 1.30
CA SER A 89 1.33 8.94 2.33
C SER A 89 -0.10 8.78 2.87
N GLU A 90 -0.29 9.06 4.17
CA GLU A 90 -1.60 9.04 4.82
C GLU A 90 -2.65 9.84 4.03
N LYS A 91 -2.28 11.03 3.53
CA LYS A 91 -3.17 11.88 2.73
C LYS A 91 -3.67 11.16 1.48
N PHE A 92 -2.81 10.40 0.81
CA PHE A 92 -3.18 9.64 -0.37
C PHE A 92 -4.06 8.44 -0.02
N GLN A 93 -3.74 7.72 1.06
CA GLN A 93 -4.59 6.64 1.58
C GLN A 93 -6.00 7.13 1.88
N ARG A 94 -6.12 8.27 2.58
CA ARG A 94 -7.42 8.89 2.89
C ARG A 94 -8.15 9.34 1.64
N TRP A 95 -7.44 9.94 0.67
CA TRP A 95 -8.02 10.27 -0.63
C TRP A 95 -8.61 9.01 -1.30
N MET A 96 -7.91 7.87 -1.31
CA MET A 96 -8.48 6.63 -1.86
C MET A 96 -9.78 6.23 -1.15
N THR A 97 -9.81 6.25 0.19
CA THR A 97 -11.02 5.87 0.96
C THR A 97 -12.19 6.84 0.80
N GLN A 98 -11.94 8.08 0.38
CA GLN A 98 -12.99 9.08 0.11
C GLN A 98 -13.54 8.98 -1.32
N ASN A 99 -12.71 8.57 -2.27
CA ASN A 99 -13.10 8.44 -3.68
C ASN A 99 -13.71 7.08 -4.02
N TYR A 100 -13.47 6.07 -3.18
CA TYR A 100 -14.03 4.72 -3.35
C TYR A 100 -14.86 4.32 -2.14
N SER A 101 -15.99 3.65 -2.38
CA SER A 101 -16.90 3.19 -1.33
C SER A 101 -16.24 2.10 -0.47
N VAL A 102 -15.72 2.50 0.70
CA VAL A 102 -15.16 1.59 1.71
C VAL A 102 -16.15 1.44 2.86
N ARG A 103 -16.45 0.20 3.27
CA ARG A 103 -17.40 -0.06 4.36
C ARG A 103 -16.87 0.41 5.71
N LYS A 104 -15.58 0.22 5.94
CA LYS A 104 -14.94 0.61 7.20
C LYS A 104 -13.45 0.85 7.01
N VAL A 105 -13.00 1.93 7.63
CA VAL A 105 -11.60 2.33 7.68
C VAL A 105 -11.10 2.11 9.11
N MET A 106 -9.96 1.44 9.24
CA MET A 106 -9.22 1.32 10.49
C MET A 106 -7.91 2.07 10.36
N GLU A 107 -7.33 2.50 11.48
CA GLU A 107 -6.10 3.29 11.47
C GLU A 107 -5.06 2.66 12.39
N LEU A 108 -3.85 2.51 11.90
CA LEU A 108 -2.69 2.05 12.67
C LEU A 108 -1.72 3.22 12.85
N LYS A 109 -1.45 3.58 14.10
CA LYS A 109 -0.45 4.59 14.49
C LYS A 109 0.89 3.88 14.69
N GLY A 110 2.00 4.50 14.29
CA GLY A 110 3.34 3.90 14.38
C GLY A 110 3.62 2.84 13.32
N ALA A 111 2.64 2.52 12.46
CA ALA A 111 2.78 1.54 11.41
C ALA A 111 3.23 2.23 10.12
N ASP A 112 4.36 1.77 9.58
CA ASP A 112 4.85 2.16 8.27
C ASP A 112 4.18 1.35 7.15
N HIS A 113 4.76 1.38 5.94
CA HIS A 113 4.28 0.58 4.81
C HIS A 113 4.23 -0.93 5.12
N THR A 114 5.03 -1.38 6.07
CA THR A 114 5.27 -2.77 6.44
C THR A 114 4.59 -3.13 7.75
N ALA A 115 3.34 -2.66 7.93
CA ALA A 115 2.55 -2.89 9.14
C ALA A 115 2.48 -4.37 9.58
N MET A 116 2.55 -5.33 8.64
CA MET A 116 2.59 -6.76 8.98
C MET A 116 3.86 -7.19 9.71
N PHE A 117 4.96 -6.45 9.59
CA PHE A 117 6.22 -6.70 10.28
C PHE A 117 6.33 -5.85 11.53
N TRP A 118 5.91 -4.58 11.45
CA TRP A 118 6.17 -3.62 12.53
C TRP A 118 5.05 -3.44 13.55
N ALA A 119 3.80 -3.67 13.13
CA ALA A 119 2.65 -3.65 14.02
C ALA A 119 1.77 -4.92 13.82
N PRO A 120 2.33 -6.14 13.88
CA PRO A 120 1.59 -7.37 13.55
C PRO A 120 0.43 -7.62 14.50
N GLN A 121 0.55 -7.26 15.79
CA GLN A 121 -0.52 -7.43 16.76
C GLN A 121 -1.66 -6.44 16.51
N ASP A 122 -1.34 -5.17 16.23
CA ASP A 122 -2.36 -4.15 15.94
C ASP A 122 -3.06 -4.43 14.61
N LEU A 123 -2.31 -4.85 13.58
CA LEU A 123 -2.88 -5.29 12.31
C LEU A 123 -3.76 -6.53 12.51
N SER A 124 -3.31 -7.52 13.28
CA SER A 124 -4.10 -8.72 13.61
C SER A 124 -5.38 -8.35 14.34
N ALA A 125 -5.31 -7.47 15.34
CA ALA A 125 -6.47 -6.97 16.06
C ALA A 125 -7.46 -6.26 15.12
N ALA A 126 -6.97 -5.46 14.18
CA ALA A 126 -7.79 -4.81 13.16
C ALA A 126 -8.49 -5.83 12.25
N LEU A 127 -7.75 -6.82 11.75
CA LEU A 127 -8.29 -7.89 10.89
C LEU A 127 -9.33 -8.75 11.63
N LEU A 128 -9.05 -9.12 12.89
CA LEU A 128 -10.00 -9.85 13.74
C LEU A 128 -11.26 -9.04 14.02
N HIS A 129 -11.12 -7.72 14.21
CA HIS A 129 -12.26 -6.84 14.41
C HIS A 129 -13.16 -6.76 13.16
N VAL A 130 -12.57 -6.84 11.96
CA VAL A 130 -13.30 -6.88 10.69
C VAL A 130 -13.94 -8.25 10.44
N ALA A 131 -13.23 -9.34 10.79
CA ALA A 131 -13.71 -10.71 10.57
C ALA A 131 -14.86 -11.12 11.49
N ARG A 132 -15.00 -10.46 12.65
CA ARG A 132 -16.11 -10.72 13.57
C ARG A 132 -17.45 -10.29 12.95
N PRO A 133 -18.50 -11.13 13.05
CA PRO A 133 -19.84 -10.73 12.66
C PRO A 133 -20.25 -9.44 13.37
N GLN A 134 -20.69 -8.47 12.58
CA GLN A 134 -21.28 -7.23 13.11
C GLN A 134 -22.74 -7.57 13.46
N ALA A 135 -23.07 -7.54 14.75
CA ALA A 135 -24.43 -7.74 15.25
C ALA A 135 -25.39 -6.65 14.76
#